data_AF-A0A2Z2HX01-F1
#
_entry.id   AF-A0A2Z2HX01-F1
#
_cell.length_a   1.000
_cell.length_b   1.000
_cell.length_c   1.000
_cell.angle_alpha   90.00
_cell.angle_beta   90.00
_cell.angle_gamma   90.00
#
_symmetry.space_group_name_H-M   'P 1'
#
loop_
_entity.id
_entity.type
_entity.pdbx_description
1 polymer ?
#
loop_
_entity_poly.entity_id
_entity_poly.type
_entity_poly.pdbx_seq_one_letter_code
_entity_poly.pdbx_strand_id
1 'polypeptide(L)' 'MFESIQPLEVGRNLVVYAIGVAILVVAALGLADAIDLSTQIAIPLFALGLILVIVVHEVFDGPF' A
#
# COMPACT_ATOMS: atom_id res chain seq x y z
N MET A 1 -19.10 -4.28 -21.83
CA MET A 1 -18.45 -5.58 -21.61
C MET A 1 -18.31 -5.69 -20.11
N PHE A 2 -19.25 -6.37 -19.43
CA PHE A 2 -19.13 -6.57 -17.99
C PHE A 2 -18.16 -7.73 -17.81
N GLU A 3 -16.87 -7.42 -17.70
CA GLU A 3 -15.89 -8.38 -17.17
C GLU A 3 -16.43 -8.85 -15.82
N SER A 4 -16.58 -10.16 -15.66
CA SER A 4 -17.00 -10.75 -14.39
C SER A 4 -15.90 -10.47 -13.38
N ILE A 5 -16.04 -9.38 -12.63
CA ILE A 5 -15.15 -9.03 -11.53
C ILE A 5 -15.12 -10.23 -10.59
N GLN A 6 -13.99 -10.93 -10.54
CA GLN A 6 -13.86 -12.08 -9.67
C GLN A 6 -13.70 -11.55 -8.24
N PRO A 7 -14.61 -11.87 -7.31
CA PRO A 7 -14.57 -11.33 -5.94
C PRO A 7 -13.26 -11.64 -5.22
N LEU A 8 -12.61 -12.74 -5.60
CA LEU A 8 -11.30 -13.15 -5.08
C LEU A 8 -10.17 -12.21 -5.52
N GLU A 9 -10.19 -11.74 -6.76
CA GLU A 9 -9.18 -10.82 -7.29
C GLU A 9 -9.30 -9.44 -6.63
N VAL A 10 -10.53 -8.94 -6.51
CA VAL A 10 -10.82 -7.70 -5.77
C VAL A 10 -10.40 -7.82 -4.31
N GLY A 11 -10.76 -8.93 -3.65
CA GLY A 11 -10.37 -9.17 -2.26
C GLY A 11 -8.85 -9.17 -2.08
N ARG A 12 -8.11 -9.83 -2.98
CA ARG A 12 -6.64 -9.81 -2.98
C ARG A 12 -6.10 -8.40 -3.18
N ASN A 13 -6.57 -7.67 -4.19
CA ASN A 13 -6.08 -6.34 -4.52
C ASN A 13 -6.32 -5.37 -3.35
N LEU A 14 -7.50 -5.44 -2.72
CA LEU A 14 -7.83 -4.65 -1.53
C LEU A 14 -6.92 -4.95 -0.34
N VAL A 15 -6.61 -6.22 -0.08
CA VAL A 15 -5.72 -6.60 1.02
C VAL A 15 -4.31 -6.05 0.78
N VAL A 16 -3.77 -6.22 -0.43
CA VAL A 16 -2.44 -5.70 -0.79
C VAL A 16 -2.42 -4.17 -0.69
N TYR A 17 -3.46 -3.50 -1.17
CA TYR A 17 -3.61 -2.06 -1.06
C TYR A 17 -3.66 -1.59 0.39
N ALA A 18 -4.48 -2.23 1.23
CA ALA A 18 -4.61 -1.90 2.64
C ALA A 18 -3.28 -2.05 3.39
N ILE A 19 -2.52 -3.12 3.09
CA ILE A 19 -1.17 -3.32 3.65
C ILE A 19 -0.22 -2.20 3.19
N GLY A 20 -0.21 -1.89 1.90
CA GLY A 20 0.62 -0.81 1.34
C GLY A 20 0.33 0.54 2.00
N VAL A 21 -0.95 0.89 2.13
CA VAL A 21 -1.40 2.13 2.80
C VAL A 21 -1.03 2.13 4.29
N ALA A 22 -1.23 1.02 5.01
CA ALA A 22 -0.89 0.95 6.43
C ALA A 22 0.62 1.16 6.66
N ILE A 23 1.46 0.53 5.84
CA ILE A 23 2.92 0.73 5.86
C ILE A 23 3.25 2.20 5.59
N LEU A 24 2.63 2.80 4.57
CA LEU A 24 2.80 4.22 4.21
C LEU A 24 2.45 5.14 5.37
N VAL A 25 1.33 4.91 6.04
CA VAL A 25 0.87 5.70 7.19
C VAL A 25 1.87 5.60 8.35
N VAL A 26 2.27 4.39 8.73
CA VAL A 26 3.25 4.19 9.82
C VAL A 26 4.58 4.86 9.49
N ALA A 27 5.06 4.71 8.26
CA ALA A 27 6.29 5.35 7.81
C ALA A 27 6.20 6.88 7.80
N ALA A 28 5.08 7.43 7.32
CA ALA A 28 4.83 8.87 7.31
C ALA A 28 4.74 9.46 8.72
N LEU A 29 4.10 8.75 9.66
CA LEU A 29 4.06 9.14 11.07
C LEU A 29 5.47 9.14 11.68
N GLY A 30 6.30 8.15 11.36
CA GLY A 30 7.71 8.14 11.79
C GLY A 30 8.53 9.28 11.18
N LEU A 31 8.36 9.58 9.89
CA LEU A 31 9.03 10.72 9.23
C LEU A 31 8.57 12.08 9.78
N ALA A 32 7.32 12.17 10.22
CA ALA A 32 6.75 13.34 10.88
C ALA A 32 7.12 13.42 12.38
N ASP A 33 7.96 12.51 12.87
CA ASP A 33 8.40 12.43 14.27
C ASP A 33 7.22 12.29 15.26
N ALA A 34 6.09 11.76 14.79
CA ALA A 34 4.88 11.55 15.59
C ALA A 34 4.91 10.24 16.39
N ILE A 35 5.78 9.31 15.99
CA ILE A 35 6.05 8.04 16.67
C ILE A 35 7.56 7.78 16.68
N ASP A 36 8.04 7.02 17.67
CA ASP A 36 9.45 6.65 17.80
C ASP A 36 9.84 5.57 16.78
N LEU A 37 10.05 6.01 15.54
CA LEU A 37 10.50 5.17 14.43
C LEU A 37 11.68 5.89 13.75
N SER A 38 12.84 5.26 13.74
CA SER A 38 14.04 5.90 13.18
C SER A 38 13.86 6.24 11.70
N THR A 39 14.37 7.41 11.29
CA THR A 39 14.31 7.87 9.90
C THR A 39 14.91 6.86 8.92
N GLN A 40 15.96 6.14 9.35
CA GLN A 40 16.62 5.08 8.56
C GLN A 40 15.68 3.91 8.24
N ILE A 41 14.68 3.64 9.09
CA ILE A 41 13.66 2.61 8.87
C ILE A 41 12.42 3.22 8.20
N ALA A 42 12.03 4.43 8.57
CA ALA A 42 10.84 5.10 8.05
C ALA A 42 10.95 5.36 6.54
N ILE A 43 12.11 5.79 6.02
CA ILE A 43 12.32 6.02 4.58
C ILE A 43 12.07 4.75 3.74
N PRO A 44 12.74 3.61 4.00
CA PRO A 44 12.52 2.41 3.20
C PRO A 44 11.09 1.85 3.35
N LEU A 45 10.47 1.97 4.53
CA LEU A 45 9.06 1.59 4.70
C LEU A 45 8.13 2.48 3.87
N PHE A 46 8.37 3.79 3.83
CA PHE A 46 7.58 4.72 3.01
C PHE A 46 7.68 4.34 1.52
N ALA A 47 8.90 4.09 1.04
CA ALA A 47 9.13 3.65 -0.33
C ALA A 47 8.45 2.30 -0.61
N LEU A 48 8.53 1.34 0.30
CA LEU A 48 7.89 0.03 0.15
C LEU A 48 6.36 0.15 0.10
N GLY A 49 5.75 0.94 0.99
CA GLY A 49 4.32 1.20 0.99
C GLY A 49 3.86 1.84 -0.33
N LEU A 50 4.63 2.81 -0.83
CA LEU A 50 4.36 3.45 -2.12
C LEU A 50 4.45 2.46 -3.29
N ILE A 51 5.49 1.61 -3.31
CA ILE A 51 5.65 0.57 -4.32
C ILE A 51 4.45 -0.38 -4.33
N LEU A 52 3.97 -0.82 -3.16
CA LEU A 52 2.80 -1.70 -3.07
C LEU A 52 1.54 -1.03 -3.62
N VAL A 53 1.31 0.24 -3.29
CA VAL A 53 0.18 1.01 -3.84
C VAL A 53 0.28 1.13 -5.36
N ILE A 54 1.46 1.45 -5.88
CA ILE A 54 1.70 1.52 -7.33
C ILE A 54 1.45 0.17 -8.00
N VAL A 55 1.94 -0.93 -7.43
CA VAL A 55 1.72 -2.29 -7.97
C VAL A 55 0.23 -2.59 -8.08
N VAL A 56 -0.58 -2.24 -7.08
CA VAL A 56 -2.03 -2.44 -7.16
C VAL A 56 -2.65 -1.65 -8.32
N HIS A 57 -2.22 -0.40 -8.54
CA HIS A 57 -2.79 0.43 -9.60
C HIS A 57 -2.31 0.06 -11.01
N GLU A 58 -1.03 -0.23 -11.17
CA GLU A 58 -0.39 -0.41 -12.48
C GLU A 58 -0.32 -1.87 -12.93
N VAL A 59 -0.32 -2.83 -11.99
CA VAL A 59 -0.18 -4.27 -12.28
C VAL A 59 -1.48 -5.02 -12.05
N PHE A 60 -2.28 -4.62 -11.07
CA PHE A 60 -3.57 -5.26 -10.78
C PHE A 60 -4.78 -4.48 -11.33
N ASP A 61 -4.54 -3.47 -12.15
CA ASP A 61 -5.54 -2.57 -12.75
C ASP A 61 -6.45 -1.86 -11.73
N GLY A 62 -5.96 -1.71 -10.49
CA GLY A 62 -6.65 -1.04 -9.40
C GLY A 62 -7.17 -1.98 -8.30
N PRO A 63 -7.64 -1.40 -7.19
CA PRO A 63 -8.22 -2.18 -6.09
C PRO A 63 -9.63 -2.74 -6.42
N PHE A 64 -10.27 -2.27 -7.49
CA PHE A 64 -11.64 -2.60 -7.89
C PHE A 64 -11.74 -2.85 -9.38
#